data_AF-A0A238YFW1-F1
#
_entry.id   AF-A0A238YFW1-F1
#
_cell.length_a   1.000
_cell.length_b   1.000
_cell.length_c   1.000
_cell.angle_alpha   90.00
_cell.angle_beta   90.00
_cell.angle_gamma   90.00
#
_symmetry.space_group_name_H-M   'P 1'
#
loop_
_entity.id
_entity.type
_entity.pdbx_description
1 polymer ?
#
loop_
_entity_poly.entity_id
_entity_poly.type
_entity_poly.pdbx_seq_one_letter_code
_entity_poly.pdbx_strand_id
1 'polypeptide(L)'
;MKFKKLLKCSTCGNVGEFEYIGSRNLNKNGEIKEIAGKNGLWISYFKCPECNTIDVEMYPVGTKPDIPEDFFKEVLVDEKKNSHNTKENS
;
A
#
# COMPACT_ATOMS: atom_id res chain seq x y z
N MET A 1 -1.59 -10.11 15.68
CA MET A 1 -2.93 -9.61 15.30
C MET A 1 -2.74 -8.72 14.06
N LYS A 2 -3.70 -8.67 13.12
CA LYS A 2 -3.58 -7.83 11.92
C LYS A 2 -4.62 -6.71 11.98
N PHE A 3 -4.24 -5.50 11.58
CA PHE A 3 -5.18 -4.40 11.46
C PHE A 3 -6.11 -4.63 10.28
N LYS A 4 -7.38 -4.30 10.45
CA LYS A 4 -8.39 -4.38 9.40
C LYS A 4 -9.19 -3.10 9.31
N LYS A 5 -9.69 -2.80 8.11
CA LYS A 5 -10.52 -1.63 7.85
C LYS A 5 -11.69 -1.98 6.94
N LEU A 6 -12.88 -1.44 7.24
CA LEU A 6 -14.06 -1.60 6.38
C LEU A 6 -13.87 -0.79 5.09
N LEU A 7 -13.84 -1.46 3.94
CA LEU A 7 -13.63 -0.86 2.62
C LEU A 7 -14.53 -1.53 1.56
N LYS A 8 -14.67 -0.88 0.41
CA LYS A 8 -15.27 -1.45 -0.80
C LYS A 8 -14.19 -1.75 -1.83
N CYS A 9 -14.14 -2.98 -2.34
CA CYS A 9 -13.17 -3.41 -3.33
C CYS A 9 -13.44 -2.69 -4.66
N SER A 10 -12.43 -1.96 -5.15
CA SER A 10 -12.45 -1.35 -6.47
C SER A 10 -12.50 -2.38 -7.61
N THR A 11 -12.10 -3.63 -7.35
CA THR A 11 -12.04 -4.71 -8.34
C THR A 11 -13.31 -5.59 -8.37
N CYS A 12 -13.68 -6.22 -7.24
CA CYS A 12 -14.82 -7.14 -7.21
C CYS A 12 -16.10 -6.53 -6.61
N GLY A 13 -16.06 -5.29 -6.13
CA GLY A 13 -17.20 -4.60 -5.52
C GLY A 13 -17.55 -5.04 -4.09
N ASN A 14 -16.89 -6.07 -3.54
CA ASN A 14 -17.14 -6.56 -2.18
C ASN A 14 -16.94 -5.45 -1.13
N VAL A 15 -17.85 -5.35 -0.17
CA VAL A 15 -17.74 -4.45 0.99
C VAL A 15 -17.46 -5.30 2.22
N GLY A 16 -16.35 -5.07 2.92
CA GLY A 16 -15.98 -5.88 4.08
C GLY A 16 -14.72 -5.41 4.78
N GLU A 17 -14.26 -6.18 5.77
CA GLU A 17 -13.03 -5.89 6.51
C GLU A 17 -11.79 -6.35 5.72
N PHE A 18 -11.01 -5.39 5.22
CA PHE A 18 -9.81 -5.67 4.45
C PHE A 18 -8.61 -5.72 5.38
N GLU A 19 -7.68 -6.62 5.08
CA GLU A 19 -6.45 -6.78 5.85
C GLU A 19 -5.42 -5.72 5.45
N TYR A 20 -4.92 -4.95 6.41
CA TYR A 20 -3.84 -3.98 6.14
C TYR A 20 -2.51 -4.66 5.93
N ILE A 21 -1.81 -4.25 4.86
CA ILE A 21 -0.50 -4.80 4.48
C ILE A 21 0.63 -3.85 4.88
N GLY A 22 0.43 -2.55 4.70
CA GLY A 22 1.45 -1.54 4.90
C GLY A 22 1.09 -0.20 4.26
N SER A 23 1.91 0.81 4.51
CA SER A 23 1.79 2.15 3.94
C SER A 23 3.10 2.60 3.32
N ARG A 24 3.04 3.51 2.34
CA ARG A 24 4.23 4.12 1.75
C ARG A 24 4.06 5.63 1.63
N ASN A 25 5.10 6.38 1.96
CA ASN A 25 5.20 7.78 1.58
C ASN A 25 5.79 7.89 0.17
N LEU A 26 4.97 8.31 -0.78
CA LEU A 26 5.35 8.52 -2.18
C LEU A 26 6.26 9.73 -2.39
N ASN A 27 6.33 10.64 -1.42
CA ASN A 27 7.19 11.83 -1.48
C ASN A 27 8.32 11.78 -0.45
N LYS A 28 8.75 10.57 -0.03
CA LYS A 28 9.77 10.41 1.02
C LYS A 28 11.11 11.04 0.63
N ASN A 29 11.49 10.92 -0.65
CA ASN A 29 12.74 11.45 -1.19
C ASN A 29 12.51 12.67 -2.10
N GLY A 30 11.32 13.28 -2.03
CA GLY A 30 10.99 14.45 -2.85
C GLY A 30 10.67 14.11 -4.32
N GLU A 31 10.33 12.85 -4.61
CA GLU A 31 10.06 12.34 -5.96
C GLU A 31 8.95 13.13 -6.67
N ILE A 32 8.00 13.65 -5.91
CA ILE A 32 6.85 14.40 -6.42
C ILE A 32 6.73 15.78 -5.75
N LYS A 33 7.87 16.36 -5.35
CA LYS A 33 7.94 17.68 -4.68
C LYS A 33 7.25 18.80 -5.45
N GLU A 34 7.15 18.69 -6.77
CA GLU A 34 6.49 19.69 -7.63
C GLU A 34 4.97 19.69 -7.45
N ILE A 35 4.41 18.58 -6.98
CA ILE A 35 2.98 18.38 -6.74
C ILE A 35 2.66 18.52 -5.25
N ALA A 36 3.41 17.81 -4.40
CA ALA A 36 3.15 17.71 -2.96
C ALA A 36 3.97 18.71 -2.12
N GLY A 37 4.86 19.49 -2.73
CA GLY A 37 5.79 20.35 -2.01
C GLY A 37 6.72 19.53 -1.10
N LYS A 38 6.88 19.98 0.15
CA LYS A 38 7.64 19.29 1.18
C LYS A 38 6.80 18.30 2.00
N ASN A 39 5.51 18.18 1.70
CA ASN A 39 4.59 17.37 2.49
C ASN A 39 4.66 15.90 2.07
N GLY A 40 4.40 14.99 3.01
CA GLY A 40 4.25 13.58 2.70
C GLY A 40 2.97 13.32 1.91
N LEU A 41 3.04 12.42 0.92
CA LEU A 41 1.87 11.86 0.25
C LEU A 41 1.84 10.37 0.55
N TRP A 42 0.88 9.94 1.35
CA TRP A 42 0.82 8.57 1.82
C TRP A 42 -0.22 7.76 1.07
N ILE A 43 0.10 6.48 0.87
CA ILE A 43 -0.83 5.46 0.40
C ILE A 43 -0.77 4.25 1.33
N SER A 44 -1.93 3.66 1.62
CA SER A 44 -2.07 2.40 2.36
C SER A 44 -2.53 1.29 1.43
N TYR A 45 -2.04 0.08 1.66
CA TYR A 45 -2.38 -1.12 0.89
C TYR A 45 -3.24 -2.06 1.73
N PHE A 46 -4.36 -2.50 1.16
CA PHE A 46 -5.35 -3.34 1.83
C PHE A 46 -5.71 -4.55 0.98
N LYS A 47 -5.66 -5.76 1.55
CA LYS A 47 -6.04 -6.99 0.86
C LYS A 47 -7.54 -7.23 0.96
N CYS A 48 -8.20 -7.36 -0.18
CA CYS A 48 -9.61 -7.75 -0.24
C CYS A 48 -9.78 -9.20 0.28
N PRO A 49 -10.72 -9.48 1.20
CA PRO A 49 -10.95 -10.83 1.70
C PRO A 49 -11.58 -11.76 0.65
N GLU A 50 -12.25 -11.20 -0.36
CA GLU A 50 -13.00 -11.95 -1.37
C GLU A 50 -12.11 -12.34 -2.57
N CYS A 51 -11.60 -11.34 -3.30
CA CYS A 51 -10.82 -11.58 -4.52
C CYS A 51 -9.30 -11.58 -4.31
N ASN A 52 -8.82 -11.36 -3.09
CA ASN A 52 -7.40 -11.24 -2.73
C ASN A 52 -6.63 -10.08 -3.40
N THR A 53 -7.26 -9.26 -4.25
CA THR A 53 -6.64 -8.07 -4.84
C THR A 53 -6.21 -7.07 -3.77
N ILE A 54 -5.12 -6.36 -4.04
CA ILE A 54 -4.66 -5.24 -3.22
C ILE A 54 -5.37 -3.98 -3.68
N ASP A 55 -6.17 -3.41 -2.80
CA ASP A 55 -6.75 -2.10 -2.95
C ASP A 55 -5.88 -1.05 -2.28
N VAL A 56 -6.07 0.21 -2.67
CA VAL A 56 -5.28 1.33 -2.16
C VAL A 56 -6.17 2.42 -1.59
N GLU A 57 -5.74 2.97 -0.45
CA GLU A 57 -6.31 4.20 0.10
C GLU A 57 -5.24 5.29 0.01
N MET A 58 -5.56 6.39 -0.70
CA MET A 58 -4.71 7.57 -0.77
C MET A 58 -5.14 8.59 0.29
N TYR A 59 -4.18 9.14 1.03
CA TYR A 59 -4.45 10.17 2.04
C TYR A 59 -4.21 11.57 1.48
N PRO A 60 -4.88 12.60 2.04
CA PRO A 60 -4.59 13.98 1.70
C PRO A 60 -3.11 14.33 1.92
N VAL A 61 -2.60 15.27 1.11
CA VAL A 61 -1.23 15.75 1.21
C VAL A 61 -0.96 16.30 2.62
N GLY A 62 0.12 15.85 3.25
CA GLY A 62 0.49 16.23 4.61
C GLY A 62 -0.17 15.42 5.72
N THR A 63 -1.09 14.51 5.38
CA THR A 63 -1.76 13.64 6.35
C THR A 63 -1.11 12.26 6.38
N LYS A 64 -0.80 11.77 7.58
CA LYS A 64 -0.34 10.38 7.78
C LYS A 64 -1.53 9.40 7.73
N PRO A 65 -1.30 8.13 7.38
CA PRO A 65 -2.32 7.10 7.46
C PRO A 65 -2.91 6.99 8.87
N ASP A 66 -4.23 6.90 8.95
CA ASP A 66 -4.96 6.62 10.20
C ASP A 66 -4.90 5.12 10.52
N ILE A 67 -3.69 4.65 10.82
CA ILE A 67 -3.38 3.28 11.23
C ILE A 67 -2.76 3.36 12.62
N PRO A 68 -3.24 2.58 13.62
CA PRO A 68 -2.65 2.61 14.94
C PRO A 68 -1.17 2.23 14.89
N GLU A 69 -0.34 2.90 15.70
CA GLU A 69 1.13 2.79 15.64
C GLU A 69 1.62 1.35 15.77
N ASP A 70 0.99 0.54 16.63
CA ASP A 70 1.31 -0.88 16.84
C ASP A 70 1.17 -1.76 15.59
N PHE A 71 0.37 -1.31 14.61
CA PHE A 71 0.16 -2.00 13.34
C PHE A 71 0.83 -1.28 12.17
N PHE A 72 1.31 -0.06 12.36
CA PHE A 72 1.86 0.73 11.28
C PHE A 72 3.15 0.11 10.76
N LYS A 73 3.14 -0.24 9.48
CA LYS A 73 4.28 -0.78 8.74
C LYS A 73 4.53 0.06 7.51
N GLU A 74 5.68 0.72 7.43
CA GLU A 74 6.13 1.36 6.19
C GLU A 74 6.71 0.32 5.24
N VAL A 75 6.24 0.27 4.00
CA VAL A 75 6.77 -0.61 2.95
C VAL A 75 7.63 0.18 1.98
N LEU A 76 8.87 -0.28 1.79
CA LEU A 76 9.77 0.22 0.76
C LEU A 76 9.68 -0.71 -0.46
N VAL A 77 9.73 -0.14 -1.67
CA VAL A 77 9.91 -0.96 -2.87
C VAL A 77 11.39 -1.28 -2.97
N ASP A 78 11.79 -2.48 -2.55
CA ASP A 78 13.11 -3.01 -2.89
C ASP A 78 13.13 -3.34 -4.38
N GLU A 79 13.87 -2.59 -5.19
CA GLU A 79 14.07 -2.85 -6.63
C GLU A 79 14.90 -4.12 -6.94
N LYS A 80 15.02 -5.08 -6.00
CA LYS A 80 15.76 -6.33 -6.24
C LYS A 80 15.07 -7.54 -5.65
N LYS A 81 14.20 -8.16 -6.45
CA LYS A 81 13.95 -9.63 -6.48
C LYS A 81 13.08 -9.99 -7.68
N ASN A 82 13.67 -9.98 -8.87
CA ASN A 82 13.19 -10.83 -9.95
C ASN A 82 14.36 -11.70 -10.42
N SER A 83 14.74 -12.66 -9.58
CA SER A 83 15.55 -13.80 -10.01
C SER A 83 14.66 -14.66 -10.91
N HIS A 84 14.57 -14.31 -12.20
CA HIS A 84 14.00 -15.20 -13.19
C HIS A 84 14.92 -16.41 -13.33
N ASN A 85 14.47 -17.49 -12.71
CA ASN A 85 15.01 -18.83 -12.83
C ASN A 85 14.40 -19.42 -14.11
N THR A 86 14.95 -19.10 -15.28
CA THR A 86 14.61 -19.82 -16.51
C THR A 86 15.52 -21.04 -16.59
N LYS A 87 15.01 -22.18 -16.10
CA LYS A 87 15.49 -23.49 -16.57
C LYS A 87 14.95 -23.68 -17.98
N GLU A 88 15.74 -23.40 -18.99
CA GLU A 88 15.51 -23.96 -20.32
C GLU A 88 16.25 -25.31 -20.38
N ASN A 89 15.47 -26.38 -20.32
CA ASN A 89 15.90 -27.68 -20.85
C ASN A 89 15.88 -27.58 -22.37
N SER A 90 17.01 -27.82 -23.02
CA SER A 90 17.12 -28.38 -24.37
C SER A 90 18.46 -29.06 -24.52
#